data_AF-A0A3D0NJG9-F1
#
_entry.id   AF-A0A3D0NJG9-F1
#
_cell.length_a   1.000
_cell.length_b   1.000
_cell.length_c   1.000
_cell.angle_alpha   90.00
_cell.angle_beta   90.00
_cell.angle_gamma   90.00
#
_symmetry.space_group_name_H-M   'P 1'
#
loop_
_entity.id
_entity.type
_entity.pdbx_description
1 polymer ?
#
loop_
_entity_poly.entity_id
_entity_poly.type
_entity_poly.pdbx_seq_one_letter_code
_entity_poly.pdbx_strand_id
1 'polypeptide(L)'
;MMKVCFPARCAVAVICGDHLISQVYPAAVPIEVFMDDIVELLNDDLKRRGADTFDAGVAYELQRANGTRLDITRSLDELGVEDGSTLLLTPAQQGDSFEPHFESLSTGLARVGSRLFPPVTAQTAARTAIALTTMAAGAILLLAGYVRGVGDGLAPAIATGTSGVLLLSVAFSIRRWWPGRRDLVAGLAWPAIPLSAFAVAAAAPGALGSAHAFIAASAAATLTCGVVAATRCHLAAAAAVVALSVIAGLVAAVRMWRPVPSQWLGMGVLITALVLLTLAPTLALLAARIRPPHFGSITGRDLFRRGEGMPADAVAPVNDRENLDPTPRGAIIAELASRANSVLTGICAAAAAVLPPAVWATLMPGRPRSAAAAVLAALFIVIFISRGRAFADRRQAVALVCGAAAGFSAGVGRYVLAAPSDYGPALLWGSLLLVGFATAGLVLALLVPVTRFTPLVRMATEWLELVAIVVALPLAAWVGGLFGWVRMR
;
A
#
# COMPACT_ATOMS: atom_id res chain seq x y z
N MET A 1 -46.79 -17.98 47.55
CA MET A 1 -46.23 -17.95 46.18
C MET A 1 -44.73 -18.20 46.32
N MET A 2 -44.29 -19.43 46.06
CA MET A 2 -42.89 -19.85 46.27
C MET A 2 -42.04 -19.24 45.14
N LYS A 3 -41.14 -18.31 45.47
CA LYS A 3 -40.19 -17.75 44.49
C LYS A 3 -39.24 -18.88 44.09
N VAL A 4 -39.39 -19.38 42.86
CA VAL A 4 -38.40 -20.27 42.24
C VAL A 4 -37.15 -19.42 42.00
N CYS A 5 -36.13 -19.59 42.84
CA CYS A 5 -34.83 -19.00 42.62
C CYS A 5 -34.07 -19.92 41.66
N PHE A 6 -33.75 -19.45 40.47
CA PHE A 6 -32.86 -20.19 39.57
C PHE A 6 -31.45 -20.19 40.17
N PRO A 7 -30.69 -21.29 40.09
CA PRO A 7 -29.29 -21.28 40.52
C PRO A 7 -28.52 -20.21 39.74
N ALA A 8 -27.55 -19.57 40.39
CA ALA A 8 -26.65 -18.62 39.74
C ALA A 8 -26.01 -19.29 38.51
N ARG A 9 -25.93 -18.58 37.39
CA ARG A 9 -25.42 -19.08 36.10
C ARG A 9 -24.22 -18.26 35.67
N CYS A 10 -23.25 -18.91 35.04
CA CYS A 10 -22.08 -18.28 34.47
C CYS A 10 -22.00 -18.62 32.96
N ALA A 11 -21.96 -17.60 32.12
CA ALA A 11 -21.79 -17.72 30.68
C ALA A 11 -20.31 -17.74 30.33
N VAL A 12 -19.81 -18.86 29.82
CA VAL A 12 -18.39 -19.04 29.49
C VAL A 12 -18.20 -19.45 28.05
N ALA A 13 -17.03 -19.14 27.49
CA ALA A 13 -16.63 -19.60 26.17
C ALA A 13 -15.66 -20.77 26.34
N VAL A 14 -16.06 -21.98 25.93
CA VAL A 14 -15.22 -23.17 26.01
C VAL A 14 -14.51 -23.39 24.68
N ILE A 15 -13.19 -23.49 24.72
CA ILE A 15 -12.35 -23.87 23.59
C ILE A 15 -12.21 -25.39 23.58
N CYS A 16 -12.55 -25.99 22.45
CA CYS A 16 -12.48 -27.42 22.17
C CYS A 16 -11.68 -27.61 20.87
N GLY A 17 -10.38 -27.88 20.97
CA GLY A 17 -9.49 -27.90 19.80
C GLY A 17 -9.48 -26.55 19.07
N ASP A 18 -9.88 -26.54 17.79
CA ASP A 18 -9.96 -25.34 16.96
C ASP A 18 -11.32 -24.60 17.05
N HIS A 19 -12.23 -25.08 17.90
CA HIS A 19 -13.59 -24.53 18.01
C HIS A 19 -13.82 -23.79 19.32
N LEU A 20 -14.50 -22.64 19.23
CA LEU A 20 -15.01 -21.90 20.38
C LEU A 20 -16.53 -22.10 20.46
N ILE A 21 -17.02 -22.51 21.64
CA ILE A 21 -18.43 -22.78 21.91
C ILE A 21 -18.83 -22.03 23.18
N SER A 22 -19.81 -21.13 23.08
CA SER A 22 -20.35 -20.41 24.23
C SER A 22 -21.45 -21.24 24.90
N GLN A 23 -21.32 -21.47 26.20
CA GLN A 23 -22.27 -22.23 27.00
C GLN A 23 -22.54 -21.53 28.33
N VAL A 24 -23.66 -21.89 28.96
CA VAL A 24 -24.07 -21.34 30.26
C VAL A 24 -24.13 -22.47 31.27
N TYR A 25 -23.31 -22.38 32.31
CA TYR A 25 -23.20 -23.41 33.35
C TYR A 25 -23.71 -22.91 34.71
N PRO A 26 -24.09 -23.82 35.63
CA PRO A 26 -24.39 -23.46 37.01
C PRO A 26 -23.14 -22.91 37.70
N ALA A 27 -23.19 -21.67 38.20
CA ALA A 27 -22.06 -21.00 38.82
C ALA A 27 -21.78 -21.48 40.25
N ALA A 28 -22.84 -21.83 40.99
CA ALA A 28 -22.78 -22.17 42.42
C ALA A 28 -22.78 -23.69 42.71
N VAL A 29 -22.65 -24.53 41.68
CA VAL A 29 -22.59 -26.00 41.81
C VAL A 29 -21.15 -26.45 41.58
N PRO A 30 -20.64 -27.45 42.32
CA PRO A 30 -19.33 -28.03 42.04
C PRO A 30 -19.23 -28.58 40.61
N ILE A 31 -18.09 -28.35 39.95
CA ILE A 31 -17.88 -28.71 38.54
C ILE A 31 -18.04 -30.21 38.30
N GLU A 32 -17.59 -31.06 39.24
CA GLU A 32 -17.70 -32.52 39.16
C GLU A 32 -19.12 -33.04 38.92
N VAL A 33 -20.14 -32.29 39.36
CA VAL A 33 -21.55 -32.70 39.27
C VAL A 33 -22.09 -32.62 37.84
N PHE A 34 -21.53 -31.73 37.01
CA PHE A 34 -22.02 -31.47 35.64
C PHE A 34 -20.91 -31.60 34.58
N MET A 35 -19.74 -32.14 34.94
CA MET A 35 -18.61 -32.28 34.02
C MET A 35 -18.93 -33.23 32.86
N ASP A 36 -19.58 -34.36 33.15
CA ASP A 36 -19.97 -35.34 32.13
C ASP A 36 -21.01 -34.75 31.16
N ASP A 37 -21.99 -34.00 31.70
CA ASP A 37 -23.00 -33.29 30.91
C ASP A 37 -22.36 -32.23 29.99
N ILE A 38 -21.30 -31.54 30.45
CA ILE A 38 -20.55 -30.59 29.61
C ILE A 38 -19.91 -31.31 28.42
N VAL A 39 -19.25 -32.44 28.67
CA VAL A 39 -18.54 -33.21 27.63
C VAL A 39 -19.55 -33.72 26.61
N GLU A 40 -20.71 -34.23 27.05
CA GLU A 40 -21.78 -34.69 26.17
C GLU A 40 -22.36 -33.54 25.32
N LEU A 41 -22.68 -32.40 25.95
CA LEU A 41 -23.25 -31.24 25.27
C LEU A 41 -22.29 -30.66 24.22
N LEU A 42 -21.02 -30.52 24.56
CA LEU A 42 -19.99 -30.02 23.65
C LEU A 42 -19.73 -31.02 22.51
N ASN A 43 -19.78 -32.33 22.78
CA ASN A 43 -19.68 -33.36 21.76
C ASN A 43 -20.79 -33.25 20.72
N ASP A 44 -22.03 -33.04 21.14
CA ASP A 44 -23.16 -32.91 20.23
C ASP A 44 -23.07 -31.64 19.37
N ASP A 45 -22.57 -30.53 19.94
CA ASP A 45 -22.29 -29.33 19.18
C ASP A 45 -21.11 -29.50 18.20
N LEU A 46 -20.08 -30.26 18.54
CA LEU A 46 -18.99 -30.61 17.64
C LEU A 46 -19.48 -31.51 16.48
N LYS A 47 -20.33 -32.52 16.76
CA LYS A 47 -20.97 -33.35 15.72
C LYS A 47 -21.79 -32.51 14.75
N ARG A 48 -22.58 -31.55 15.24
CA ARG A 48 -23.35 -30.62 14.39
C ARG A 48 -22.46 -29.77 13.48
N ARG A 49 -21.24 -29.47 13.92
CA ARG A 49 -20.23 -28.69 13.17
C ARG A 49 -19.35 -29.56 12.26
N GLY A 50 -19.49 -30.90 12.30
CA GLY A 50 -18.69 -31.84 11.52
C GLY A 50 -17.23 -31.95 11.99
N ALA A 51 -16.97 -31.66 13.27
CA ALA A 51 -15.65 -31.73 13.89
C ALA A 51 -15.41 -33.09 14.58
N ASP A 52 -14.15 -33.39 14.88
CA ASP A 52 -13.78 -34.59 15.64
C ASP A 52 -14.36 -34.52 17.06
N THR A 53 -14.99 -35.63 17.49
CA THR A 53 -15.60 -35.76 18.80
C THR A 53 -14.60 -36.19 19.87
N PHE A 54 -14.91 -35.90 21.13
CA PHE A 54 -14.16 -36.38 22.28
C PHE A 54 -14.19 -37.91 22.39
N ASP A 55 -13.10 -38.49 22.90
CA ASP A 55 -12.95 -39.93 23.12
C ASP A 55 -13.63 -40.34 24.42
N ALA A 56 -14.55 -41.32 24.34
CA ALA A 56 -15.30 -41.82 25.48
C ALA A 56 -14.42 -42.55 26.53
N GLY A 57 -13.19 -42.93 26.17
CA GLY A 57 -12.24 -43.57 27.08
C GLY A 57 -11.35 -42.61 27.88
N VAL A 58 -11.46 -41.29 27.65
CA VAL A 58 -10.57 -40.28 28.20
C VAL A 58 -11.36 -39.35 29.12
N ALA A 59 -10.91 -39.20 30.37
CA ALA A 59 -11.46 -38.19 31.26
C ALA A 59 -11.04 -36.80 30.78
N TYR A 60 -11.93 -35.80 30.88
CA TYR A 60 -11.66 -34.43 30.50
C TYR A 60 -11.62 -33.52 31.74
N GLU A 61 -10.97 -32.38 31.62
CA GLU A 61 -10.91 -31.35 32.65
C GLU A 61 -11.04 -29.94 32.05
N LEU A 62 -11.57 -29.01 32.85
CA LEU A 62 -11.62 -27.60 32.50
C LEU A 62 -10.36 -26.88 33.00
N GLN A 63 -9.71 -26.16 32.10
CA GLN A 63 -8.58 -25.29 32.40
C GLN A 63 -8.96 -23.84 32.06
N ARG A 64 -8.35 -22.87 32.73
CA ARG A 64 -8.39 -21.46 32.31
C ARG A 64 -7.56 -21.29 31.03
N ALA A 65 -7.79 -20.20 30.29
CA ALA A 65 -7.03 -19.89 29.07
C ALA A 65 -5.49 -19.78 29.26
N ASN A 66 -5.01 -19.62 30.50
CA ASN A 66 -3.60 -19.62 30.85
C ASN A 66 -3.01 -21.03 31.13
N GLY A 67 -3.82 -22.09 31.01
CA GLY A 67 -3.43 -23.48 31.28
C GLY A 67 -3.57 -23.93 32.74
N THR A 68 -4.10 -23.08 33.64
CA THR A 68 -4.34 -23.47 35.03
C THR A 68 -5.58 -24.37 35.09
N ARG A 69 -5.42 -25.60 35.60
CA ARG A 69 -6.52 -26.54 35.85
C ARG A 69 -7.46 -26.03 36.95
N LEU A 70 -8.76 -26.13 36.72
CA LEU A 70 -9.78 -25.82 37.71
C LEU A 70 -9.98 -27.03 38.65
N ASP A 71 -10.15 -26.76 39.94
CA ASP A 71 -10.48 -27.77 40.94
C ASP A 71 -11.94 -28.20 40.77
N ILE A 72 -12.16 -29.47 40.41
CA ILE A 72 -13.49 -30.00 40.10
C ILE A 72 -14.43 -30.05 41.32
N THR A 73 -13.86 -30.05 42.54
CA THR A 73 -14.64 -30.12 43.79
C THR A 73 -15.26 -28.78 44.19
N ARG A 74 -14.84 -27.68 43.52
CA ARG A 74 -15.32 -26.32 43.79
C ARG A 74 -16.25 -25.83 42.70
N SER A 75 -17.06 -24.82 43.04
CA SER A 75 -17.94 -24.17 42.09
C SER A 75 -17.21 -23.12 41.24
N LEU A 76 -17.77 -22.77 40.07
CA LEU A 76 -17.18 -21.74 39.19
C LEU A 76 -17.10 -20.37 39.88
N ASP A 77 -18.06 -20.06 40.74
CA ASP A 77 -18.10 -18.81 41.53
C ASP A 77 -16.97 -18.78 42.58
N GLU A 78 -16.75 -19.87 43.31
CA GLU A 78 -15.64 -20.01 44.27
C GLU A 78 -14.26 -19.94 43.59
N LEU A 79 -14.19 -20.40 42.35
CA LEU A 79 -12.98 -20.34 41.54
C LEU A 79 -12.78 -18.98 40.87
N GLY A 80 -13.71 -18.03 41.01
CA GLY A 80 -13.64 -16.69 40.43
C GLY A 80 -13.72 -16.70 38.90
N VAL A 81 -14.61 -17.51 38.33
CA VAL A 81 -14.89 -17.53 36.89
C VAL A 81 -16.07 -16.60 36.60
N GLU A 82 -15.78 -15.47 35.94
CA GLU A 82 -16.76 -14.45 35.60
C GLU A 82 -17.42 -14.71 34.25
N ASP A 83 -18.61 -14.11 34.03
CA ASP A 83 -19.28 -14.11 32.74
C ASP A 83 -18.37 -13.58 31.62
N GLY A 84 -18.30 -14.32 30.52
CA GLY A 84 -17.42 -14.05 29.38
C GLY A 84 -16.02 -14.65 29.49
N SER A 85 -15.71 -15.35 30.59
CA SER A 85 -14.43 -16.04 30.74
C SER A 85 -14.25 -17.16 29.72
N THR A 86 -13.01 -17.33 29.25
CA THR A 86 -12.64 -18.40 28.32
C THR A 86 -12.02 -19.58 29.07
N LEU A 87 -12.60 -20.76 28.90
CA LEU A 87 -12.12 -22.03 29.44
C LEU A 87 -11.65 -22.93 28.30
N LEU A 88 -10.72 -23.84 28.59
CA LEU A 88 -10.21 -24.84 27.67
C LEU A 88 -10.62 -26.22 28.19
N LEU A 89 -11.22 -27.05 27.34
CA LEU A 89 -11.49 -28.44 27.68
C LEU A 89 -10.33 -29.30 27.16
N THR A 90 -9.61 -29.97 28.06
CA THR A 90 -8.42 -30.77 27.75
C THR A 90 -8.53 -32.17 28.35
N PRO A 91 -7.93 -33.21 27.75
CA PRO A 91 -7.78 -34.52 28.40
C PRO A 91 -7.14 -34.38 29.79
N ALA A 92 -7.73 -35.00 30.79
CA ALA A 92 -7.24 -35.01 32.15
C ALA A 92 -5.84 -35.63 32.19
N GLN A 93 -4.88 -34.88 32.73
CA GLN A 93 -3.51 -35.36 32.89
C GLN A 93 -3.27 -35.85 34.33
N GLN A 94 -2.41 -36.86 34.48
CA GLN A 94 -1.97 -37.30 35.81
C GLN A 94 -1.02 -36.27 36.43
N GLY A 95 -1.42 -35.70 37.57
CA GLY A 95 -0.61 -34.76 38.36
C GLY A 95 -1.42 -33.62 38.98
N ASP A 96 -0.82 -32.94 39.96
CA ASP A 96 -1.41 -31.76 40.61
C ASP A 96 -1.29 -30.51 39.72
N SER A 97 -2.27 -29.61 39.84
CA SER A 97 -2.27 -28.34 39.12
C SER A 97 -1.15 -27.42 39.61
N PHE A 98 -0.14 -27.19 38.76
CA PHE A 98 0.90 -26.20 39.04
C PHE A 98 0.46 -24.82 38.52
N GLU A 99 0.24 -23.86 39.43
CA GLU A 99 0.22 -22.46 39.03
C GLU A 99 1.68 -22.02 38.78
N PRO A 100 2.06 -21.58 37.57
CA PRO A 100 3.43 -21.20 37.30
C PRO A 100 3.83 -19.99 38.15
N HIS A 101 4.51 -20.28 39.27
CA HIS A 101 5.14 -19.26 40.09
C HIS A 101 6.41 -18.78 39.39
N PHE A 102 6.36 -17.59 38.78
CA PHE A 102 7.49 -17.00 38.09
C PHE A 102 8.50 -16.43 39.11
N GLU A 103 9.35 -17.28 39.68
CA GLU A 103 10.27 -16.90 40.78
C GLU A 103 11.52 -16.10 40.37
N SER A 104 11.57 -15.48 39.19
CA SER A 104 12.61 -14.47 38.99
C SER A 104 12.23 -13.43 37.96
N LEU A 105 12.13 -12.17 38.41
CA LEU A 105 12.11 -11.00 37.53
C LEU A 105 13.24 -11.03 36.50
N SER A 106 14.39 -11.66 36.82
CA SER A 106 15.52 -11.79 35.90
C SER A 106 15.25 -12.75 34.72
N THR A 107 14.55 -13.86 34.93
CA THR A 107 14.20 -14.80 33.85
C THR A 107 13.03 -14.27 33.04
N GLY A 108 12.08 -13.58 33.69
CA GLY A 108 11.05 -12.80 33.02
C GLY A 108 11.66 -11.71 32.13
N LEU A 109 12.59 -10.92 32.65
CA LEU A 109 13.28 -9.86 31.91
C LEU A 109 14.17 -10.42 30.79
N ALA A 110 14.87 -11.54 30.99
CA ALA A 110 15.66 -12.19 29.95
C ALA A 110 14.77 -12.74 28.81
N ARG A 111 13.59 -13.27 29.14
CA ARG A 111 12.62 -13.76 28.16
C ARG A 111 11.95 -12.63 27.40
N VAL A 112 11.60 -11.55 28.09
CA VAL A 112 11.05 -10.34 27.46
C VAL A 112 12.13 -9.66 26.62
N GLY A 113 13.36 -9.55 27.13
CA GLY A 113 14.51 -8.97 26.44
C GLY A 113 14.87 -9.74 25.18
N SER A 114 14.92 -11.07 25.21
CA SER A 114 15.18 -11.88 24.00
C SER A 114 14.08 -11.78 22.93
N ARG A 115 12.83 -11.50 23.33
CA ARG A 115 11.73 -11.24 22.38
C ARG A 115 11.81 -9.84 21.77
N LEU A 116 12.15 -8.84 22.57
CA LEU A 116 12.25 -7.44 22.13
C LEU A 116 13.54 -7.18 21.32
N PHE A 117 14.63 -7.86 21.67
CA PHE A 117 15.95 -7.68 21.07
C PHE A 117 16.46 -9.01 20.47
N PRO A 118 15.85 -9.45 19.35
CA PRO A 118 16.30 -10.67 18.70
C PRO A 118 17.76 -10.53 18.22
N PRO A 119 18.59 -11.57 18.39
CA PRO A 119 19.98 -11.55 17.93
C PRO A 119 20.07 -11.48 16.40
N VAL A 120 21.25 -11.15 15.88
CA VAL A 120 21.50 -11.08 14.44
C VAL A 120 21.24 -12.45 13.80
N THR A 121 20.26 -12.49 12.90
CA THR A 121 19.91 -13.70 12.16
C THR A 121 20.54 -13.70 10.75
N ALA A 122 20.56 -14.86 10.10
CA ALA A 122 20.93 -14.95 8.69
C ALA A 122 20.06 -14.07 7.78
N GLN A 123 18.79 -13.84 8.13
CA GLN A 123 17.91 -12.93 7.38
C GLN A 123 18.33 -11.47 7.56
N THR A 124 18.74 -11.09 8.77
CA THR A 124 19.30 -9.76 9.03
C THR A 124 20.57 -9.55 8.21
N ALA A 125 21.50 -10.51 8.20
CA ALA A 125 22.72 -10.46 7.41
C ALA A 125 22.45 -10.37 5.89
N ALA A 126 21.44 -11.11 5.40
CA ALA A 126 21.02 -11.03 4.00
C ALA A 126 20.47 -9.64 3.64
N ARG A 127 19.62 -9.05 4.49
CA ARG A 127 19.05 -7.71 4.26
C ARG A 127 20.12 -6.62 4.34
N THR A 128 21.07 -6.71 5.26
CA THR A 128 22.19 -5.76 5.33
C THR A 128 23.11 -5.88 4.12
N ALA A 129 23.39 -7.10 3.64
CA ALA A 129 24.16 -7.31 2.41
C ALA A 129 23.46 -6.70 1.18
N ILE A 130 22.14 -6.90 1.04
CA ILE A 130 21.33 -6.23 0.01
C ILE A 130 21.44 -4.71 0.15
N ALA A 131 21.29 -4.17 1.36
CA ALA A 131 21.39 -2.72 1.59
C ALA A 131 22.75 -2.16 1.17
N LEU A 132 23.85 -2.82 1.54
CA LEU A 132 25.20 -2.43 1.11
C LEU A 132 25.36 -2.50 -0.41
N THR A 133 24.81 -3.53 -1.05
CA THR A 133 24.84 -3.67 -2.51
C THR A 133 24.02 -2.57 -3.19
N THR A 134 22.85 -2.23 -2.65
CA THR A 134 22.05 -1.10 -3.17
C THR A 134 22.76 0.23 -3.00
N MET A 135 23.48 0.43 -1.90
CA MET A 135 24.28 1.64 -1.66
C MET A 135 25.44 1.75 -2.65
N ALA A 136 26.17 0.66 -2.87
CA ALA A 136 27.24 0.59 -3.86
C ALA A 136 26.71 0.83 -5.29
N ALA A 137 25.58 0.23 -5.66
CA ALA A 137 24.92 0.47 -6.94
C ALA A 137 24.53 1.94 -7.12
N GLY A 138 24.01 2.58 -6.07
CA GLY A 138 23.70 4.01 -6.06
C GLY A 138 24.95 4.88 -6.25
N ALA A 139 26.05 4.56 -5.58
CA ALA A 139 27.32 5.27 -5.75
C ALA A 139 27.86 5.15 -7.18
N ILE A 140 27.81 3.95 -7.77
CA ILE A 140 28.22 3.71 -9.16
C ILE A 140 27.36 4.53 -10.13
N LEU A 141 26.04 4.56 -9.94
CA LEU A 141 25.13 5.39 -10.75
C LEU A 141 25.46 6.88 -10.68
N LEU A 142 25.70 7.41 -9.48
CA LEU A 142 26.02 8.82 -9.28
C LEU A 142 27.35 9.18 -9.94
N LEU A 143 28.39 8.38 -9.74
CA LEU A 143 29.70 8.58 -10.35
C LEU A 143 29.63 8.46 -11.88
N ALA A 144 28.90 7.46 -12.39
CA ALA A 144 28.69 7.30 -13.82
C ALA A 144 27.94 8.49 -14.43
N GLY A 145 26.91 8.99 -13.74
CA GLY A 145 26.18 10.20 -14.12
C GLY A 145 27.08 11.43 -14.19
N TYR A 146 27.93 11.62 -13.18
CA TYR A 146 28.89 12.72 -13.14
C TYR A 146 29.88 12.64 -14.31
N VAL A 147 30.53 11.49 -14.52
CA VAL A 147 31.51 11.31 -15.61
C VAL A 147 30.84 11.47 -16.99
N ARG A 148 29.62 10.95 -17.17
CA ARG A 148 28.87 11.07 -18.43
C ARG A 148 28.39 12.50 -18.69
N GLY A 149 28.18 13.29 -17.65
CA GLY A 149 27.84 14.71 -17.76
C GLY A 149 29.03 15.58 -18.21
N VAL A 150 30.25 15.16 -17.90
CA VAL A 150 31.48 15.88 -18.28
C VAL A 150 32.00 15.44 -19.65
N GLY A 151 31.81 14.19 -20.04
CA GLY A 151 32.34 13.66 -21.31
C GLY A 151 31.45 12.62 -22.00
N ASP A 152 31.73 12.38 -23.28
CA ASP A 152 30.98 11.44 -24.14
C ASP A 152 31.57 10.01 -24.18
N GLY A 153 32.41 9.68 -23.21
CA GLY A 153 33.05 8.37 -23.14
C GLY A 153 32.08 7.24 -22.82
N LEU A 154 32.43 6.02 -23.24
CA LEU A 154 31.66 4.79 -22.95
C LEU A 154 31.89 4.24 -21.53
N ALA A 155 32.88 4.76 -20.79
CA ALA A 155 33.23 4.26 -19.46
C ALA A 155 32.03 4.22 -18.48
N PRO A 156 31.14 5.24 -18.40
CA PRO A 156 29.94 5.20 -17.56
C PRO A 156 28.97 4.08 -17.94
N ALA A 157 28.79 3.85 -19.25
CA ALA A 157 27.92 2.80 -19.76
C ALA A 157 28.47 1.40 -19.45
N ILE A 158 29.79 1.22 -19.60
CA ILE A 158 30.48 -0.04 -19.27
C ILE A 158 30.41 -0.31 -17.76
N ALA A 159 30.71 0.68 -16.91
CA ALA A 159 30.71 0.51 -15.47
C ALA A 159 29.31 0.16 -14.91
N THR A 160 28.28 0.87 -15.37
CA THR A 160 26.89 0.61 -14.95
C THR A 160 26.33 -0.67 -15.59
N GLY A 161 26.67 -0.94 -16.85
CA GLY A 161 26.23 -2.12 -17.57
C GLY A 161 26.79 -3.41 -17.00
N THR A 162 28.10 -3.46 -16.75
CA THR A 162 28.77 -4.61 -16.11
C THR A 162 28.20 -4.87 -14.72
N SER A 163 28.05 -3.83 -13.90
CA SER A 163 27.45 -3.94 -12.56
C SER A 163 26.00 -4.45 -12.61
N GLY A 164 25.18 -3.91 -13.51
CA GLY A 164 23.79 -4.34 -13.70
C GLY A 164 23.68 -5.80 -14.16
N VAL A 165 24.49 -6.20 -15.15
CA VAL A 165 24.52 -7.59 -15.65
C VAL A 165 25.00 -8.56 -14.58
N LEU A 166 26.01 -8.20 -13.78
CA LEU A 166 26.49 -9.00 -12.66
C LEU A 166 25.37 -9.22 -11.63
N LEU A 167 24.68 -8.16 -11.20
CA LEU A 167 23.58 -8.26 -10.23
C LEU A 167 22.43 -9.14 -10.76
N LEU A 168 22.04 -8.97 -12.02
CA LEU A 168 21.00 -9.81 -12.65
C LEU A 168 21.45 -11.27 -12.78
N SER A 169 22.72 -11.52 -13.09
CA SER A 169 23.29 -12.87 -13.20
C SER A 169 23.32 -13.58 -11.85
N VAL A 170 23.67 -12.86 -10.78
CA VAL A 170 23.62 -13.38 -9.41
C VAL A 170 22.17 -13.64 -9.00
N ALA A 171 21.26 -12.70 -9.26
CA ALA A 171 19.83 -12.88 -8.95
C ALA A 171 19.23 -14.09 -9.70
N PHE A 172 19.60 -14.27 -10.98
CA PHE A 172 19.20 -15.42 -11.78
C PHE A 172 19.76 -16.73 -11.24
N SER A 173 21.04 -16.74 -10.83
CA SER A 173 21.68 -17.91 -10.22
C SER A 173 21.00 -18.27 -8.90
N ILE A 174 20.73 -17.28 -8.03
CA ILE A 174 20.03 -17.52 -6.77
C ILE A 174 18.64 -18.10 -7.02
N ARG A 175 17.90 -17.56 -8.00
CA ARG A 175 16.58 -18.08 -8.38
C ARG A 175 16.63 -19.53 -8.87
N ARG A 176 17.67 -19.91 -9.62
CA ARG A 176 17.84 -21.26 -10.18
C ARG A 176 18.22 -22.29 -9.12
N TRP A 177 19.15 -21.95 -8.24
CA TRP A 177 19.73 -22.89 -7.27
C TRP A 177 19.08 -22.85 -5.89
N TRP A 178 18.43 -21.73 -5.52
CA TRP A 178 17.73 -21.54 -4.24
C TRP A 178 16.34 -20.92 -4.43
N PRO A 179 15.35 -21.66 -4.96
CA PRO A 179 14.01 -21.14 -5.29
C PRO A 179 13.23 -20.57 -4.09
N GLY A 180 13.59 -20.97 -2.86
CA GLY A 180 13.00 -20.44 -1.62
C GLY A 180 13.46 -19.04 -1.22
N ARG A 181 14.52 -18.48 -1.82
CA ARG A 181 15.12 -17.19 -1.41
C ARG A 181 14.67 -16.01 -2.29
N ARG A 182 13.35 -15.84 -2.44
CA ARG A 182 12.76 -14.75 -3.27
C ARG A 182 13.19 -13.35 -2.81
N ASP A 183 13.38 -13.16 -1.50
CA ASP A 183 13.86 -11.90 -0.91
C ASP A 183 15.21 -11.46 -1.49
N LEU A 184 16.15 -12.40 -1.67
CA LEU A 184 17.48 -12.13 -2.23
C LEU A 184 17.41 -11.82 -3.73
N VAL A 185 16.59 -12.59 -4.46
CA VAL A 185 16.38 -12.38 -5.91
C VAL A 185 15.80 -10.99 -6.15
N ALA A 186 14.76 -10.61 -5.42
CA ALA A 186 14.16 -9.28 -5.52
C ALA A 186 15.15 -8.19 -5.08
N GLY A 187 15.83 -8.38 -3.94
CA GLY A 187 16.79 -7.43 -3.40
C GLY A 187 17.96 -7.10 -4.33
N LEU A 188 18.43 -8.06 -5.12
CA LEU A 188 19.48 -7.87 -6.12
C LEU A 188 18.95 -7.34 -7.46
N ALA A 189 17.74 -7.73 -7.86
CA ALA A 189 17.15 -7.29 -9.12
C ALA A 189 16.77 -5.79 -9.12
N TRP A 190 16.28 -5.26 -8.00
CA TRP A 190 15.89 -3.85 -7.88
C TRP A 190 17.01 -2.83 -8.15
N PRO A 191 18.21 -2.92 -7.54
CA PRO A 191 19.32 -2.00 -7.85
C PRO A 191 19.88 -2.20 -9.27
N ALA A 192 19.69 -3.37 -9.88
CA ALA A 192 20.15 -3.62 -11.24
C ALA A 192 19.34 -2.85 -12.29
N ILE A 193 18.05 -2.58 -12.05
CA ILE A 193 17.17 -1.86 -12.98
C ILE A 193 17.73 -0.47 -13.37
N PRO A 194 17.99 0.46 -12.43
CA PRO A 194 18.51 1.78 -12.79
C PRO A 194 19.93 1.71 -13.37
N LEU A 195 20.79 0.78 -12.91
CA LEU A 195 22.12 0.55 -13.49
C LEU A 195 22.05 0.17 -14.96
N SER A 196 21.25 -0.86 -15.29
CA SER A 196 21.08 -1.33 -16.66
C SER A 196 20.36 -0.29 -17.53
N ALA A 197 19.36 0.41 -17.00
CA ALA A 197 18.68 1.48 -17.74
C ALA A 197 19.63 2.64 -18.08
N PHE A 198 20.46 3.07 -17.12
CA PHE A 198 21.47 4.09 -17.36
C PHE A 198 22.54 3.61 -18.35
N ALA A 199 22.96 2.34 -18.27
CA ALA A 199 23.96 1.79 -19.18
C ALA A 199 23.53 1.86 -20.64
N VAL A 200 22.30 1.41 -20.95
CA VAL A 200 21.76 1.44 -22.32
C VAL A 200 21.57 2.87 -22.79
N ALA A 201 21.12 3.78 -21.93
CA ALA A 201 20.99 5.19 -22.27
C ALA A 201 22.34 5.86 -22.54
N ALA A 202 23.33 5.65 -21.65
CA ALA A 202 24.65 6.26 -21.75
C ALA A 202 25.50 5.71 -22.90
N ALA A 203 25.18 4.51 -23.40
CA ALA A 203 25.83 3.90 -24.55
C ALA A 203 25.46 4.57 -25.88
N ALA A 204 24.33 5.30 -25.94
CA ALA A 204 23.97 6.05 -27.13
C ALA A 204 24.95 7.23 -27.34
N PRO A 205 25.44 7.45 -28.57
CA PRO A 205 26.42 8.49 -28.86
C PRO A 205 25.82 9.90 -28.70
N GLY A 206 26.68 10.88 -28.40
CA GLY A 206 26.31 12.28 -28.31
C GLY A 206 25.96 12.75 -26.89
N ALA A 207 25.84 14.07 -26.75
CA ALA A 207 25.56 14.72 -25.47
C ALA A 207 24.24 14.27 -24.87
N LEU A 208 24.19 14.17 -23.53
CA LEU A 208 23.00 13.77 -22.79
C LEU A 208 21.81 14.68 -23.15
N GLY A 209 20.78 14.06 -23.72
CA GLY A 209 19.58 14.76 -24.17
C GLY A 209 18.30 13.97 -23.94
N SER A 210 17.24 14.40 -24.62
CA SER A 210 15.93 13.76 -24.57
C SER A 210 15.95 12.34 -25.12
N ALA A 211 16.76 12.05 -26.14
CA ALA A 211 16.91 10.70 -26.68
C ALA A 211 17.43 9.71 -25.62
N HIS A 212 18.50 10.08 -24.90
CA HIS A 212 19.05 9.26 -23.80
C HIS A 212 18.03 9.07 -22.68
N ALA A 213 17.28 10.12 -22.31
CA ALA A 213 16.21 10.02 -21.31
C ALA A 213 15.07 9.08 -21.75
N PHE A 214 14.69 9.09 -23.03
CA PHE A 214 13.69 8.18 -23.59
C PHE A 214 14.17 6.72 -23.55
N ILE A 215 15.42 6.48 -23.93
CA ILE A 215 16.05 5.15 -23.85
C ILE A 215 16.09 4.67 -22.40
N ALA A 216 16.56 5.49 -21.46
CA ALA A 216 16.60 5.15 -20.03
C ALA A 216 15.21 4.79 -19.49
N ALA A 217 14.19 5.61 -19.81
CA ALA A 217 12.82 5.38 -19.37
C ALA A 217 12.24 4.08 -19.95
N SER A 218 12.42 3.84 -21.24
CA SER A 218 11.95 2.60 -21.88
C SER A 218 12.64 1.35 -21.32
N ALA A 219 13.95 1.42 -21.07
CA ALA A 219 14.72 0.34 -20.45
C ALA A 219 14.27 0.10 -19.00
N ALA A 220 14.08 1.15 -18.20
CA ALA A 220 13.61 1.02 -16.81
C ALA A 220 12.21 0.38 -16.73
N ALA A 221 11.28 0.79 -17.60
CA ALA A 221 9.94 0.21 -17.67
C ALA A 221 9.97 -1.28 -18.06
N THR A 222 10.71 -1.63 -19.12
CA THR A 222 10.80 -3.01 -19.60
C THR A 222 11.49 -3.94 -18.60
N LEU A 223 12.60 -3.51 -18.01
CA LEU A 223 13.30 -4.27 -16.96
C LEU A 223 12.44 -4.45 -15.72
N THR A 224 11.72 -3.42 -15.29
CA THR A 224 10.82 -3.50 -14.13
C THR A 224 9.70 -4.50 -14.38
N CYS A 225 9.05 -4.45 -15.55
CA CYS A 225 8.05 -5.44 -15.94
C CYS A 225 8.62 -6.86 -15.95
N GLY A 226 9.85 -7.05 -16.45
CA GLY A 226 10.54 -8.34 -16.44
C GLY A 226 10.81 -8.88 -15.04
N VAL A 227 11.34 -8.03 -14.14
CA VAL A 227 11.62 -8.40 -12.73
C VAL A 227 10.35 -8.76 -11.98
N VAL A 228 9.26 -8.01 -12.20
CA VAL A 228 7.96 -8.27 -11.56
C VAL A 228 7.32 -9.53 -12.11
N ALA A 229 7.39 -9.77 -13.42
CA ALA A 229 6.90 -11.01 -14.02
C ALA A 229 7.63 -12.24 -13.44
N ALA A 230 8.93 -12.11 -13.14
CA ALA A 230 9.74 -13.18 -12.57
C ALA A 230 9.55 -13.38 -11.06
N THR A 231 9.34 -12.31 -10.28
CA THR A 231 9.34 -12.37 -8.80
C THR A 231 7.95 -12.23 -8.17
N ARG A 232 7.03 -11.52 -8.83
CA ARG A 232 5.71 -11.09 -8.31
C ARG A 232 5.76 -10.29 -6.99
N CYS A 233 6.92 -9.75 -6.63
CA CYS A 233 7.13 -8.99 -5.40
C CYS A 233 7.19 -7.48 -5.67
N HIS A 234 6.97 -6.67 -4.63
CA HIS A 234 7.14 -5.21 -4.65
C HIS A 234 6.33 -4.47 -5.74
N LEU A 235 5.07 -4.88 -5.93
CA LEU A 235 4.15 -4.31 -6.94
C LEU A 235 4.00 -2.78 -6.83
N ALA A 236 4.06 -2.22 -5.62
CA ALA A 236 4.01 -0.78 -5.41
C ALA A 236 5.22 -0.06 -6.02
N ALA A 237 6.44 -0.53 -5.74
CA ALA A 237 7.64 0.05 -6.34
C ALA A 237 7.64 -0.11 -7.87
N ALA A 238 7.13 -1.24 -8.37
CA ALA A 238 7.03 -1.48 -9.80
C ALA A 238 6.07 -0.53 -10.51
N ALA A 239 4.85 -0.41 -9.98
CA ALA A 239 3.88 0.53 -10.51
C ALA A 239 4.41 1.97 -10.46
N ALA A 240 5.16 2.33 -9.42
CA ALA A 240 5.81 3.64 -9.33
C ALA A 240 6.86 3.84 -10.43
N VAL A 241 7.82 2.92 -10.57
CA VAL A 241 8.90 3.03 -11.56
C VAL A 241 8.36 3.00 -12.99
N VAL A 242 7.36 2.16 -13.27
CA VAL A 242 6.71 2.11 -14.59
C VAL A 242 5.97 3.41 -14.88
N ALA A 243 5.17 3.95 -13.95
CA ALA A 243 4.47 5.21 -14.16
C ALA A 243 5.43 6.39 -14.35
N LEU A 244 6.51 6.47 -13.55
CA LEU A 244 7.58 7.45 -13.71
C LEU A 244 8.25 7.33 -15.08
N SER A 245 8.54 6.11 -15.52
CA SER A 245 9.15 5.83 -16.82
C SER A 245 8.23 6.22 -17.97
N VAL A 246 6.92 5.96 -17.87
CA VAL A 246 5.95 6.39 -18.88
C VAL A 246 5.90 7.92 -18.97
N ILE A 247 5.81 8.62 -17.83
CA ILE A 247 5.79 10.09 -17.82
C ILE A 247 7.10 10.66 -18.38
N ALA A 248 8.26 10.17 -17.91
CA ALA A 248 9.57 10.61 -18.38
C ALA A 248 9.76 10.32 -19.87
N GLY A 249 9.33 9.14 -20.34
CA GLY A 249 9.35 8.74 -21.74
C GLY A 249 8.49 9.64 -22.63
N LEU A 250 7.26 9.99 -22.19
CA LEU A 250 6.41 10.93 -22.93
C LEU A 250 7.03 12.31 -23.05
N VAL A 251 7.56 12.85 -21.95
CA VAL A 251 8.25 14.16 -21.93
C VAL A 251 9.48 14.14 -22.84
N ALA A 252 10.29 13.09 -22.73
CA ALA A 252 11.49 12.89 -23.54
C ALA A 252 11.14 12.77 -25.01
N ALA A 253 10.12 11.98 -25.37
CA ALA A 253 9.65 11.84 -26.74
C ALA A 253 9.21 13.19 -27.32
N VAL A 254 8.34 13.93 -26.63
CA VAL A 254 7.90 15.26 -27.10
C VAL A 254 9.09 16.20 -27.33
N ARG A 255 10.03 16.24 -26.39
CA ARG A 255 11.22 17.10 -26.46
C ARG A 255 12.23 16.65 -27.53
N MET A 256 12.24 15.37 -27.88
CA MET A 256 13.08 14.81 -28.95
C MET A 256 12.64 15.27 -30.34
N TRP A 257 11.34 15.32 -30.60
CA TRP A 257 10.79 15.70 -31.93
C TRP A 257 10.56 17.20 -32.09
N ARG A 258 10.28 17.92 -30.99
CA ARG A 258 10.02 19.36 -31.02
C ARG A 258 10.76 20.05 -29.87
N PRO A 259 11.39 21.22 -30.10
CA PRO A 259 12.04 22.00 -29.05
C PRO A 259 11.01 22.74 -28.17
N VAL A 260 10.12 22.00 -27.51
CA VAL A 260 9.03 22.53 -26.66
C VAL A 260 9.59 23.16 -25.38
N PRO A 261 9.27 24.43 -25.05
CA PRO A 261 9.77 25.08 -23.84
C PRO A 261 9.55 24.25 -22.57
N SER A 262 10.52 24.27 -21.65
CA SER A 262 10.45 23.52 -20.39
C SER A 262 9.22 23.86 -19.55
N GLN A 263 8.76 25.12 -19.61
CA GLN A 263 7.53 25.55 -18.95
C GLN A 263 6.29 24.78 -19.44
N TRP A 264 6.18 24.53 -20.74
CA TRP A 264 5.05 23.80 -21.30
C TRP A 264 5.12 22.32 -20.96
N LEU A 265 6.33 21.74 -20.93
CA LEU A 265 6.54 20.37 -20.46
C LEU A 265 6.17 20.23 -18.98
N GLY A 266 6.58 21.17 -18.12
CA GLY A 266 6.20 21.20 -16.71
C GLY A 266 4.69 21.22 -16.53
N MET A 267 3.99 22.13 -17.21
CA MET A 267 2.52 22.21 -17.16
C MET A 267 1.86 20.93 -17.68
N GLY A 268 2.35 20.38 -18.79
CA GLY A 268 1.85 19.12 -19.34
C GLY A 268 2.03 17.95 -18.38
N VAL A 269 3.14 17.90 -17.64
CA VAL A 269 3.40 16.88 -16.63
C VAL A 269 2.49 17.06 -15.41
N LEU A 270 2.23 18.30 -14.95
CA LEU A 270 1.25 18.56 -13.89
C LEU A 270 -0.13 18.04 -14.26
N ILE A 271 -0.61 18.37 -15.47
CA ILE A 271 -1.89 17.89 -16.02
C ILE A 271 -1.89 16.36 -16.12
N THR A 272 -0.82 15.76 -16.65
CA THR A 272 -0.67 14.30 -16.77
C THR A 272 -0.74 13.62 -15.40
N ALA A 273 -0.11 14.20 -14.38
CA ALA A 273 -0.15 13.65 -13.02
C ALA A 273 -1.57 13.71 -12.43
N LEU A 274 -2.34 14.77 -12.70
CA LEU A 274 -3.75 14.87 -12.30
C LEU A 274 -4.64 13.86 -13.03
N VAL A 275 -4.45 13.67 -14.33
CA VAL A 275 -5.15 12.65 -15.12
C VAL A 275 -4.79 11.26 -14.60
N LEU A 276 -3.50 11.00 -14.34
CA LEU A 276 -3.03 9.74 -13.79
C LEU A 276 -3.67 9.43 -12.43
N LEU A 277 -3.77 10.42 -11.52
CA LEU A 277 -4.46 10.23 -10.23
C LEU A 277 -5.96 9.98 -10.38
N THR A 278 -6.59 10.57 -11.40
CA THR A 278 -8.01 10.34 -11.70
C THR A 278 -8.24 8.91 -12.23
N LEU A 279 -7.32 8.41 -13.05
CA LEU A 279 -7.36 7.05 -13.60
C LEU A 279 -6.70 6.00 -12.70
N ALA A 280 -6.09 6.39 -11.58
CA ALA A 280 -5.31 5.47 -10.75
C ALA A 280 -6.13 4.28 -10.22
N PRO A 281 -7.38 4.46 -9.73
CA PRO A 281 -8.19 3.32 -9.28
C PRO A 281 -8.54 2.34 -10.41
N THR A 282 -8.86 2.85 -11.60
CA THR A 282 -9.21 1.99 -12.76
C THR A 282 -7.99 1.23 -13.26
N LEU A 283 -6.82 1.87 -13.31
CA LEU A 283 -5.55 1.21 -13.65
C LEU A 283 -5.15 0.16 -12.62
N ALA A 284 -5.37 0.43 -11.32
CA ALA A 284 -5.10 -0.54 -10.25
C ALA A 284 -6.00 -1.79 -10.34
N LEU A 285 -7.29 -1.61 -10.63
CA LEU A 285 -8.23 -2.72 -10.86
C LEU A 285 -7.85 -3.52 -12.11
N LEU A 286 -7.49 -2.85 -13.19
CA LEU A 286 -7.04 -3.49 -14.44
C LEU A 286 -5.76 -4.30 -14.22
N ALA A 287 -4.78 -3.74 -13.53
CA ALA A 287 -3.51 -4.40 -13.21
C ALA A 287 -3.71 -5.61 -12.29
N ALA A 288 -4.64 -5.51 -11.34
CA ALA A 288 -5.04 -6.64 -10.48
C ALA A 288 -5.93 -7.66 -11.19
N ARG A 289 -6.40 -7.37 -12.41
CA ARG A 289 -7.37 -8.18 -13.18
C ARG A 289 -8.66 -8.45 -12.41
N ILE A 290 -9.09 -7.49 -11.58
CA ILE A 290 -10.38 -7.56 -10.90
C ILE A 290 -11.46 -7.30 -11.95
N ARG A 291 -12.30 -8.31 -12.20
CA ARG A 291 -13.43 -8.16 -13.12
C ARG A 291 -14.57 -7.44 -12.41
N PRO A 292 -15.28 -6.52 -13.09
CA PRO A 292 -16.52 -5.99 -12.58
C PRO A 292 -17.52 -7.11 -12.28
N PRO A 293 -18.36 -6.97 -11.24
CA PRO A 293 -19.45 -7.91 -11.00
C PRO A 293 -20.34 -7.99 -12.24
N HIS A 294 -20.72 -9.21 -12.61
CA HIS A 294 -21.67 -9.44 -13.68
C HIS A 294 -23.08 -9.20 -13.13
N PHE A 295 -23.65 -8.06 -13.45
CA PHE A 295 -25.08 -7.84 -13.28
C PHE A 295 -25.76 -8.40 -14.53
N GLY A 296 -26.58 -9.45 -14.36
CA GLY A 296 -27.39 -10.00 -15.43
C GLY A 296 -28.35 -8.96 -16.01
N SER A 297 -29.00 -9.29 -17.14
CA SER A 297 -29.91 -8.35 -17.80
C SER A 297 -31.00 -7.82 -16.87
N ILE A 298 -31.12 -6.49 -16.78
CA ILE A 298 -32.17 -5.76 -16.05
C ILE A 298 -33.58 -6.13 -16.57
N THR A 299 -33.67 -6.56 -17.84
CA THR A 299 -34.94 -7.00 -18.45
C THR A 299 -35.36 -8.43 -18.08
N GLY A 300 -34.58 -9.14 -17.24
CA GLY A 300 -34.83 -10.53 -16.89
C GLY A 300 -34.60 -11.53 -18.02
N ARG A 301 -34.07 -11.08 -19.17
CA ARG A 301 -33.76 -11.91 -20.34
C ARG A 301 -32.80 -13.06 -20.02
N ASP A 302 -31.97 -12.90 -18.99
CA ASP A 302 -30.98 -13.89 -18.57
C ASP A 302 -31.48 -14.75 -17.40
N LEU A 303 -32.70 -14.50 -16.89
CA LEU A 303 -33.37 -15.34 -15.89
C LEU A 303 -34.11 -16.52 -16.54
N PHE A 304 -34.54 -16.34 -17.78
CA PHE A 304 -35.41 -17.29 -18.48
C PHE A 304 -34.84 -17.66 -19.84
N ARG A 305 -34.75 -18.97 -20.12
CA ARG A 305 -34.29 -19.52 -21.39
C ARG A 305 -35.38 -20.38 -22.01
N ARG A 306 -35.47 -20.35 -23.34
CA ARG A 306 -36.28 -21.28 -24.11
C ARG A 306 -35.46 -22.55 -24.33
N GLY A 307 -35.90 -23.67 -23.75
CA GLY A 307 -35.28 -24.99 -23.97
C GLY A 307 -35.70 -25.60 -25.31
N GLU A 308 -34.86 -26.47 -25.89
CA GLU A 308 -35.24 -27.22 -27.09
C GLU A 308 -36.47 -28.09 -26.82
N GLY A 309 -37.49 -28.01 -27.69
CA GLY A 309 -38.75 -28.74 -27.55
C GLY A 309 -39.84 -28.07 -26.69
N MET A 310 -39.61 -26.87 -26.17
CA MET A 310 -40.63 -26.12 -25.42
C MET A 310 -41.62 -25.38 -26.34
N PRO A 311 -42.90 -25.23 -25.95
CA PRO A 311 -43.88 -24.41 -26.67
C PRO A 311 -43.39 -22.98 -26.91
N ALA A 312 -43.85 -22.32 -27.99
CA ALA A 312 -43.39 -20.98 -28.36
C ALA A 312 -43.55 -19.95 -27.23
N ASP A 313 -44.59 -20.08 -26.40
CA ASP A 313 -44.86 -19.15 -25.30
C ASP A 313 -44.30 -19.60 -23.95
N ALA A 314 -43.60 -20.74 -23.90
CA ALA A 314 -43.05 -21.29 -22.66
C ALA A 314 -41.57 -20.93 -22.50
N VAL A 315 -41.20 -20.54 -21.28
CA VAL A 315 -39.83 -20.23 -20.86
C VAL A 315 -39.55 -20.96 -19.55
N ALA A 316 -38.35 -21.49 -19.40
CA ALA A 316 -37.89 -22.12 -18.17
C ALA A 316 -36.84 -21.22 -17.47
N PRO A 317 -36.79 -21.22 -16.13
CA PRO A 317 -35.71 -20.54 -15.41
C PRO A 317 -34.35 -21.15 -15.82
N VAL A 318 -33.36 -20.28 -16.06
CA VAL A 318 -31.97 -20.71 -16.28
C VAL A 318 -31.47 -21.32 -14.97
N ASN A 319 -30.94 -22.54 -15.02
CA ASN A 319 -30.39 -23.20 -13.83
C ASN A 319 -29.25 -22.34 -13.25
N ASP A 320 -29.36 -21.96 -11.96
CA ASP A 320 -28.37 -21.14 -11.23
C ASP A 320 -26.93 -21.69 -11.29
N ARG A 321 -26.77 -22.98 -11.60
CA ARG A 321 -25.46 -23.64 -11.79
C ARG A 321 -24.69 -23.19 -13.03
N GLU A 322 -25.35 -22.63 -14.05
CA GLU A 322 -24.66 -22.06 -15.23
C GLU A 322 -24.29 -20.59 -15.04
N ASN A 323 -25.01 -19.87 -14.17
CA ASN A 323 -24.74 -18.48 -13.77
C ASN A 323 -24.01 -18.42 -12.41
N LEU A 324 -22.93 -19.19 -12.25
CA LEU A 324 -22.04 -18.95 -11.11
C LEU A 324 -21.44 -17.56 -11.24
N ASP A 325 -21.83 -16.66 -10.34
CA ASP A 325 -21.19 -15.35 -10.19
C ASP A 325 -19.66 -15.54 -10.16
N PRO A 326 -18.92 -15.04 -11.17
CA PRO A 326 -17.49 -15.26 -11.29
C PRO A 326 -16.70 -14.42 -10.28
N THR A 327 -17.37 -13.71 -9.36
CA THR A 327 -16.70 -13.00 -8.28
C THR A 327 -15.94 -14.02 -7.39
N PRO A 328 -14.60 -13.91 -7.32
CA PRO A 328 -13.82 -14.76 -6.41
C PRO A 328 -14.31 -14.53 -4.98
N ARG A 329 -14.30 -15.55 -4.11
CA ARG A 329 -14.72 -15.45 -2.70
C ARG A 329 -13.52 -15.67 -1.76
N GLY A 330 -13.61 -15.13 -0.53
CA GLY A 330 -12.65 -15.39 0.55
C GLY A 330 -11.23 -14.88 0.27
N ALA A 331 -10.23 -15.73 0.50
CA ALA A 331 -8.80 -15.39 0.46
C ALA A 331 -8.33 -14.82 -0.89
N ILE A 332 -8.95 -15.23 -2.00
CA ILE A 332 -8.61 -14.75 -3.34
C ILE A 332 -8.96 -13.27 -3.50
N ILE A 333 -10.10 -12.81 -2.95
CA ILE A 333 -10.45 -11.37 -2.94
C ILE A 333 -9.41 -10.59 -2.17
N ALA A 334 -9.02 -11.07 -0.98
CA ALA A 334 -8.05 -10.39 -0.13
C ALA A 334 -6.70 -10.23 -0.84
N GLU A 335 -6.25 -11.27 -1.56
CA GLU A 335 -5.03 -11.20 -2.36
C GLU A 335 -5.16 -10.20 -3.53
N LEU A 336 -6.26 -10.25 -4.29
CA LEU A 336 -6.50 -9.31 -5.39
C LEU A 336 -6.61 -7.86 -4.91
N ALA A 337 -7.27 -7.63 -3.78
CA ALA A 337 -7.38 -6.32 -3.13
C ALA A 337 -6.00 -5.81 -2.68
N SER A 338 -5.17 -6.67 -2.08
CA SER A 338 -3.79 -6.34 -1.70
C SER A 338 -2.93 -5.96 -2.91
N ARG A 339 -3.06 -6.70 -4.02
CA ARG A 339 -2.38 -6.39 -5.29
C ARG A 339 -2.84 -5.05 -5.87
N ALA A 340 -4.15 -4.82 -5.95
CA ALA A 340 -4.71 -3.56 -6.43
C ALA A 340 -4.25 -2.37 -5.58
N ASN A 341 -4.31 -2.51 -4.25
CA ASN A 341 -3.86 -1.47 -3.33
C ASN A 341 -2.35 -1.20 -3.47
N SER A 342 -1.54 -2.23 -3.69
CA SER A 342 -0.10 -2.07 -3.95
C SER A 342 0.14 -1.28 -5.23
N VAL A 343 -0.52 -1.61 -6.34
CA VAL A 343 -0.41 -0.87 -7.61
C VAL A 343 -0.87 0.58 -7.45
N LEU A 344 -2.01 0.80 -6.79
CA LEU A 344 -2.54 2.14 -6.52
C LEU A 344 -1.56 2.99 -5.72
N THR A 345 -0.94 2.40 -4.69
CA THR A 345 0.11 3.05 -3.89
C THR A 345 1.31 3.44 -4.74
N GLY A 346 1.72 2.59 -5.67
CA GLY A 346 2.79 2.90 -6.62
C GLY A 346 2.47 4.06 -7.55
N ILE A 347 1.25 4.10 -8.11
CA ILE A 347 0.80 5.20 -8.97
C ILE A 347 0.75 6.52 -8.19
N CYS A 348 0.22 6.52 -6.97
CA CYS A 348 0.21 7.71 -6.11
C CYS A 348 1.64 8.18 -5.76
N ALA A 349 2.55 7.25 -5.46
CA ALA A 349 3.95 7.57 -5.20
C ALA A 349 4.65 8.16 -6.44
N ALA A 350 4.37 7.65 -7.64
CA ALA A 350 4.91 8.21 -8.89
C ALA A 350 4.39 9.61 -9.16
N ALA A 351 3.07 9.82 -9.04
CA ALA A 351 2.47 11.15 -9.19
C ALA A 351 3.07 12.15 -8.20
N ALA A 352 3.25 11.74 -6.93
CA ALA A 352 3.89 12.54 -5.90
C ALA A 352 5.36 12.88 -6.23
N ALA A 353 6.13 11.91 -6.71
CA ALA A 353 7.55 12.10 -7.05
C ALA A 353 7.77 12.99 -8.29
N VAL A 354 6.81 13.03 -9.22
CA VAL A 354 6.86 13.87 -10.42
C VAL A 354 6.49 15.32 -10.13
N LEU A 355 5.72 15.57 -9.07
CA LEU A 355 5.22 16.91 -8.76
C LEU A 355 6.34 17.95 -8.58
N PRO A 356 7.42 17.71 -7.79
CA PRO A 356 8.50 18.69 -7.62
C PRO A 356 9.22 19.13 -8.90
N PRO A 357 9.74 18.22 -9.76
CA PRO A 357 10.37 18.65 -11.00
C PRO A 357 9.37 19.30 -11.99
N ALA A 358 8.10 18.90 -11.97
CA ALA A 358 7.06 19.51 -12.79
C ALA A 358 6.75 20.96 -12.36
N VAL A 359 6.62 21.20 -11.05
CA VAL A 359 6.49 22.55 -10.47
C VAL A 359 7.71 23.39 -10.81
N TRP A 360 8.92 22.85 -10.58
CA TRP A 360 10.17 23.54 -10.91
C TRP A 360 10.24 23.97 -12.38
N ALA A 361 9.89 23.07 -13.31
CA ALA A 361 9.90 23.36 -14.74
C ALA A 361 8.82 24.36 -15.17
N THR A 362 7.65 24.34 -14.51
CA THR A 362 6.51 25.24 -14.77
C THR A 362 6.83 26.68 -14.36
N LEU A 363 7.62 26.87 -13.31
CA LEU A 363 7.94 28.18 -12.77
C LEU A 363 9.12 28.81 -13.53
N MET A 364 8.82 29.95 -14.18
CA MET A 364 9.79 30.78 -14.89
C MET A 364 9.81 32.19 -14.27
N PRO A 365 10.58 32.40 -13.20
CA PRO A 365 10.73 33.72 -12.58
C PRO A 365 11.19 34.77 -13.60
N GLY A 366 10.68 36.00 -13.50
CA GLY A 366 11.04 37.11 -14.39
C GLY A 366 10.39 37.10 -15.78
N ARG A 367 9.64 36.05 -16.16
CA ARG A 367 8.86 36.04 -17.42
C ARG A 367 7.47 36.67 -17.26
N PRO A 368 6.86 37.18 -18.35
CA PRO A 368 5.47 37.58 -18.32
C PRO A 368 4.58 36.41 -17.87
N ARG A 369 3.56 36.68 -17.06
CA ARG A 369 2.65 35.68 -16.45
C ARG A 369 3.30 34.73 -15.44
N SER A 370 4.49 35.04 -14.91
CA SER A 370 5.13 34.27 -13.83
C SER A 370 4.25 34.10 -12.58
N ALA A 371 3.53 35.16 -12.19
CA ALA A 371 2.55 35.11 -11.11
C ALA A 371 1.42 34.10 -11.39
N ALA A 372 0.89 34.06 -12.62
CA ALA A 372 -0.14 33.09 -13.00
C ALA A 372 0.39 31.65 -13.01
N ALA A 373 1.66 31.43 -13.41
CA ALA A 373 2.32 30.13 -13.29
C ALA A 373 2.53 29.71 -11.82
N ALA A 374 2.80 30.66 -10.92
CA ALA A 374 2.87 30.41 -9.48
C ALA A 374 1.50 30.01 -8.90
N VAL A 375 0.43 30.70 -9.30
CA VAL A 375 -0.95 30.33 -8.93
C VAL A 375 -1.28 28.94 -9.44
N LEU A 376 -0.93 28.61 -10.68
CA LEU A 376 -1.13 27.27 -11.24
C LEU A 376 -0.42 26.20 -10.41
N ALA A 377 0.87 26.39 -10.09
CA ALA A 377 1.62 25.46 -9.25
C ALA A 377 1.00 25.32 -7.85
N ALA A 378 0.56 26.42 -7.23
CA ALA A 378 -0.13 26.41 -5.95
C ALA A 378 -1.45 25.62 -6.00
N LEU A 379 -2.23 25.76 -7.07
CA LEU A 379 -3.45 24.96 -7.28
C LEU A 379 -3.13 23.47 -7.32
N PHE A 380 -2.09 23.04 -8.03
CA PHE A 380 -1.68 21.62 -8.06
C PHE A 380 -1.22 21.11 -6.69
N ILE A 381 -0.50 21.93 -5.91
CA ILE A 381 -0.12 21.60 -4.53
C ILE A 381 -1.37 21.38 -3.68
N VAL A 382 -2.36 22.27 -3.75
CA VAL A 382 -3.64 22.15 -3.04
C VAL A 382 -4.40 20.90 -3.49
N ILE A 383 -4.48 20.63 -4.79
CA ILE A 383 -5.16 19.45 -5.35
C ILE A 383 -4.51 18.15 -4.86
N PHE A 384 -3.18 18.08 -4.76
CA PHE A 384 -2.50 16.88 -4.27
C PHE A 384 -2.76 16.65 -2.77
N ILE A 385 -2.76 17.72 -1.97
CA ILE A 385 -3.10 17.65 -0.54
C ILE A 385 -4.56 17.22 -0.36
N SER A 386 -5.49 17.82 -1.12
CA SER A 386 -6.92 17.52 -1.02
C SER A 386 -7.24 16.08 -1.44
N ARG A 387 -6.62 15.61 -2.54
CA ARG A 387 -6.76 14.22 -3.04
C ARG A 387 -6.28 13.18 -2.05
N GLY A 388 -5.38 13.52 -1.12
CA GLY A 388 -4.99 12.62 -0.04
C GLY A 388 -6.18 12.06 0.73
N ARG A 389 -7.28 12.82 0.83
CA ARG A 389 -8.52 12.40 1.52
C ARG A 389 -9.38 11.41 0.72
N ALA A 390 -9.20 11.35 -0.60
CA ALA A 390 -9.98 10.47 -1.47
C ALA A 390 -9.50 9.00 -1.43
N PHE A 391 -8.29 8.76 -0.89
CA PHE A 391 -7.68 7.44 -0.81
C PHE A 391 -7.82 6.85 0.60
N ALA A 392 -8.22 5.57 0.68
CA ALA A 392 -8.42 4.88 1.95
C ALA A 392 -7.10 4.48 2.64
N ASP A 393 -6.04 4.19 1.88
CA ASP A 393 -4.74 3.79 2.45
C ASP A 393 -3.90 5.02 2.83
N ARG A 394 -3.46 5.06 4.10
CA ARG A 394 -2.54 6.08 4.62
C ARG A 394 -1.28 6.25 3.77
N ARG A 395 -0.76 5.19 3.15
CA ARG A 395 0.47 5.26 2.33
C ARG A 395 0.27 6.13 1.09
N GLN A 396 -0.91 6.06 0.48
CA GLN A 396 -1.28 6.87 -0.69
C GLN A 396 -1.44 8.33 -0.29
N ALA A 397 -2.18 8.59 0.79
CA ALA A 397 -2.39 9.93 1.31
C ALA A 397 -1.07 10.61 1.71
N VAL A 398 -0.23 9.92 2.50
CA VAL A 398 1.08 10.43 2.94
C VAL A 398 1.99 10.70 1.74
N ALA A 399 2.02 9.82 0.74
CA ALA A 399 2.83 10.04 -0.46
C ALA A 399 2.43 11.33 -1.19
N LEU A 400 1.14 11.58 -1.39
CA LEU A 400 0.65 12.80 -2.05
C LEU A 400 0.95 14.06 -1.26
N VAL A 401 0.79 14.04 0.06
CA VAL A 401 1.12 15.18 0.94
C VAL A 401 2.62 15.45 0.94
N CYS A 402 3.46 14.41 1.01
CA CYS A 402 4.92 14.55 0.89
C CYS A 402 5.33 15.10 -0.48
N GLY A 403 4.70 14.61 -1.55
CA GLY A 403 4.92 15.13 -2.91
C GLY A 403 4.54 16.61 -3.03
N ALA A 404 3.40 17.01 -2.46
CA ALA A 404 2.95 18.40 -2.42
C ALA A 404 3.90 19.30 -1.62
N ALA A 405 4.36 18.84 -0.45
CA ALA A 405 5.36 19.54 0.35
C ALA A 405 6.68 19.70 -0.40
N ALA A 406 7.17 18.63 -1.05
CA ALA A 406 8.37 18.68 -1.88
C ALA A 406 8.18 19.59 -3.11
N GLY A 407 6.98 19.61 -3.69
CA GLY A 407 6.61 20.49 -4.81
C GLY A 407 6.58 21.95 -4.42
N PHE A 408 6.02 22.27 -3.25
CA PHE A 408 6.07 23.60 -2.67
C PHE A 408 7.52 24.04 -2.43
N SER A 409 8.34 23.17 -1.84
CA SER A 409 9.76 23.42 -1.60
C SER A 409 10.55 23.65 -2.90
N ALA A 410 10.29 22.84 -3.93
CA ALA A 410 10.89 23.04 -5.25
C ALA A 410 10.45 24.37 -5.88
N GLY A 411 9.19 24.76 -5.71
CA GLY A 411 8.68 26.03 -6.23
C GLY A 411 9.31 27.24 -5.55
N VAL A 412 9.40 27.24 -4.22
CA VAL A 412 10.10 28.29 -3.47
C VAL A 412 11.58 28.32 -3.85
N GLY A 413 12.24 27.16 -3.87
CA GLY A 413 13.64 27.03 -4.26
C GLY A 413 13.91 27.58 -5.66
N ARG A 414 13.00 27.37 -6.61
CA ARG A 414 13.12 27.91 -7.98
C ARG A 414 13.14 29.43 -8.01
N TYR A 415 12.32 30.10 -7.20
CA TYR A 415 12.29 31.56 -7.09
C TYR A 415 13.51 32.11 -6.37
N VAL A 416 13.94 31.47 -5.28
CA VAL A 416 15.15 31.87 -4.54
C VAL A 416 16.38 31.75 -5.42
N LEU A 417 16.55 30.62 -6.12
CA LEU A 417 17.70 30.37 -6.99
C LEU A 417 17.69 31.16 -8.31
N ALA A 418 16.54 31.76 -8.67
CA ALA A 418 16.46 32.67 -9.81
C ALA A 418 16.74 34.14 -9.43
N ALA A 419 16.73 34.47 -8.13
CA ALA A 419 17.10 35.79 -7.67
C ALA A 419 18.62 36.01 -7.79
N PRO A 420 19.09 37.26 -7.97
CA PRO A 420 20.51 37.57 -7.92
C PRO A 420 21.16 37.09 -6.62
N SER A 421 22.40 36.61 -6.67
CA SER A 421 23.13 36.05 -5.51
C SER A 421 23.23 37.01 -4.33
N ASP A 422 23.26 38.30 -4.63
CA ASP A 422 23.47 39.37 -3.65
C ASP A 422 22.15 39.85 -3.01
N TYR A 423 21.01 39.28 -3.45
CA TYR A 423 19.69 39.64 -2.97
C TYR A 423 19.27 38.77 -1.78
N GLY A 424 19.84 39.08 -0.61
CA GLY A 424 19.51 38.44 0.67
C GLY A 424 18.00 38.33 0.99
N PRO A 425 17.12 39.30 0.62
CA PRO A 425 15.70 39.20 0.90
C PRO A 425 14.99 38.00 0.23
N ALA A 426 15.48 37.48 -0.91
CA ALA A 426 14.87 36.30 -1.52
C ALA A 426 14.98 35.06 -0.62
N LEU A 427 16.12 34.87 0.05
CA LEU A 427 16.31 33.78 0.99
C LEU A 427 15.41 33.94 2.22
N LEU A 428 15.24 35.16 2.73
CA LEU A 428 14.38 35.45 3.88
C LEU A 428 12.90 35.19 3.58
N TRP A 429 12.40 35.65 2.43
CA TRP A 429 11.02 35.37 2.02
C TRP A 429 10.82 33.89 1.72
N GLY A 430 11.80 33.25 1.07
CA GLY A 430 11.76 31.81 0.80
C GLY A 430 11.72 30.98 2.09
N SER A 431 12.57 31.28 3.06
CA SER A 431 12.57 30.57 4.35
C SER A 431 11.29 30.82 5.13
N LEU A 432 10.77 32.06 5.14
CA LEU A 432 9.48 32.39 5.77
C LEU A 432 8.32 31.58 5.16
N LEU A 433 8.26 31.46 3.82
CA LEU A 433 7.23 30.67 3.14
C LEU A 433 7.33 29.18 3.48
N LEU A 434 8.54 28.61 3.50
CA LEU A 434 8.76 27.21 3.87
C LEU A 434 8.37 26.92 5.31
N VAL A 435 8.82 27.78 6.24
CA VAL A 435 8.46 27.66 7.65
C VAL A 435 6.96 27.83 7.82
N GLY A 436 6.35 28.84 7.19
CA GLY A 436 4.91 29.08 7.24
C GLY A 436 4.08 27.90 6.71
N PHE A 437 4.52 27.25 5.63
CA PHE A 437 3.87 26.05 5.13
C PHE A 437 4.02 24.87 6.10
N ALA A 438 5.21 24.66 6.67
CA ALA A 438 5.45 23.60 7.64
C ALA A 438 4.65 23.81 8.94
N THR A 439 4.59 25.04 9.46
CA THR A 439 3.82 25.36 10.65
C THR A 439 2.33 25.22 10.41
N ALA A 440 1.81 25.67 9.25
CA ALA A 440 0.41 25.45 8.88
C ALA A 440 0.07 23.95 8.82
N GLY A 441 0.96 23.13 8.25
CA GLY A 441 0.83 21.67 8.25
C GLY A 441 0.79 21.07 9.66
N LEU A 442 1.66 21.53 10.56
CA LEU A 442 1.70 21.09 11.95
C LEU A 442 0.43 21.47 12.72
N VAL A 443 -0.05 22.71 12.53
CA VAL A 443 -1.30 23.19 13.12
C VAL A 443 -2.49 22.36 12.63
N LEU A 444 -2.56 22.08 11.33
CA LEU A 444 -3.60 21.20 10.77
C LEU A 444 -3.49 19.77 11.32
N ALA A 445 -2.28 19.22 11.46
CA ALA A 445 -2.08 17.89 12.05
C ALA A 445 -2.57 17.81 13.50
N LEU A 446 -2.47 18.89 14.27
CA LEU A 446 -2.95 18.96 15.65
C LEU A 446 -4.47 19.16 15.73
N LEU A 447 -5.05 20.01 14.87
CA LEU A 447 -6.46 20.40 14.94
C LEU A 447 -7.40 19.43 14.22
N VAL A 448 -7.02 18.89 13.06
CA VAL A 448 -7.91 18.07 12.21
C VAL A 448 -8.39 16.78 12.90
N PRO A 449 -7.57 16.00 13.62
CA PRO A 449 -8.02 14.74 14.24
C PRO A 449 -9.02 14.94 15.38
N VAL A 450 -8.94 16.06 16.09
CA VAL A 450 -9.78 16.36 17.26
C VAL A 450 -11.05 17.15 16.90
N THR A 451 -11.13 17.68 15.68
CA THR A 451 -12.26 18.50 15.23
C THR A 451 -13.33 17.66 14.55
N ARG A 452 -14.59 17.82 15.00
CA ARG A 452 -15.75 17.25 14.30
C ARG A 452 -16.19 18.23 13.21
N PHE A 453 -15.85 17.94 11.95
CA PHE A 453 -16.26 18.77 10.83
C PHE A 453 -17.75 18.62 10.56
N THR A 454 -18.45 19.75 10.40
CA THR A 454 -19.83 19.74 9.92
C THR A 454 -19.87 19.29 8.44
N PRO A 455 -21.01 18.72 7.98
CA PRO A 455 -21.16 18.32 6.58
C PRO A 455 -20.87 19.47 5.59
N LEU A 456 -21.23 20.71 5.95
CA LEU A 456 -20.96 21.90 5.14
C LEU A 456 -19.46 22.15 4.93
N VAL A 457 -18.63 21.98 5.97
CA VAL A 457 -17.18 22.18 5.84
C VAL A 457 -16.58 21.10 4.93
N ARG A 458 -17.01 19.84 5.09
CA ARG A 458 -16.55 18.74 4.21
C ARG A 458 -16.94 19.01 2.75
N MET A 459 -18.20 19.36 2.52
CA MET A 459 -18.69 19.74 1.19
C MET A 459 -17.91 20.93 0.63
N ALA A 460 -17.70 22.00 1.40
CA ALA A 460 -16.92 23.17 0.95
C ALA A 460 -15.50 22.80 0.53
N THR A 461 -14.82 21.89 1.25
CA THR A 461 -13.49 21.41 0.85
C THR A 461 -13.51 20.59 -0.44
N GLU A 462 -14.55 19.79 -0.67
CA GLU A 462 -14.74 19.05 -1.94
C GLU A 462 -15.00 20.01 -3.11
N TRP A 463 -15.84 21.03 -2.90
CA TRP A 463 -16.08 22.06 -3.92
C TRP A 463 -14.83 22.88 -4.23
N LEU A 464 -14.05 23.25 -3.22
CA LEU A 464 -12.79 23.97 -3.42
C LEU A 464 -11.81 23.16 -4.27
N GLU A 465 -11.73 21.85 -4.03
CA GLU A 465 -10.93 20.92 -4.83
C GLU A 465 -11.42 20.86 -6.30
N LEU A 466 -12.73 20.75 -6.52
CA LEU A 466 -13.32 20.74 -7.86
C LEU A 466 -13.06 22.06 -8.60
N VAL A 467 -13.25 23.20 -7.92
CA VAL A 467 -12.95 24.53 -8.47
C VAL A 467 -11.47 24.64 -8.83
N ALA A 468 -10.56 24.17 -7.98
CA ALA A 468 -9.13 24.18 -8.27
C ALA A 468 -8.80 23.37 -9.54
N ILE A 469 -9.41 22.19 -9.71
CA ILE A 469 -9.25 21.35 -10.91
C ILE A 469 -9.78 22.07 -12.16
N VAL A 470 -10.98 22.64 -12.08
CA VAL A 470 -11.63 23.33 -13.20
C VAL A 470 -10.85 24.58 -13.63
N VAL A 471 -10.29 25.33 -12.68
CA VAL A 471 -9.51 26.56 -12.96
C VAL A 471 -8.10 26.24 -13.47
N ALA A 472 -7.47 25.15 -13.02
CA ALA A 472 -6.09 24.82 -13.38
C ALA A 472 -5.90 24.64 -14.91
N LEU A 473 -6.85 24.01 -15.59
CA LEU A 473 -6.75 23.74 -17.03
C LEU A 473 -6.80 25.01 -17.91
N PRO A 474 -7.82 25.89 -17.79
CA PRO A 474 -7.84 27.18 -18.48
C PRO A 474 -6.62 28.05 -18.12
N LEU A 475 -6.20 28.04 -16.85
CA LEU A 475 -5.05 28.81 -16.42
C LEU A 475 -3.76 28.32 -17.09
N ALA A 476 -3.56 27.01 -17.19
CA ALA A 476 -2.43 26.42 -17.93
C ALA A 476 -2.46 26.79 -19.42
N ALA A 477 -3.64 26.74 -20.06
CA ALA A 477 -3.81 27.15 -21.45
C ALA A 477 -3.46 28.64 -21.67
N TRP A 478 -3.85 29.50 -20.73
CA TRP A 478 -3.54 30.93 -20.78
C TRP A 478 -2.05 31.23 -20.54
N VAL A 479 -1.44 30.60 -19.54
CA VAL A 479 0.00 30.70 -19.28
C VAL A 479 0.80 30.19 -20.48
N GLY A 480 0.36 29.08 -21.08
CA GLY A 480 0.93 28.53 -22.31
C GLY A 480 0.77 29.41 -23.56
N GLY A 481 -0.09 30.43 -23.50
CA GLY A 481 -0.32 31.36 -24.62
C GLY A 481 -1.31 30.86 -25.68
N LEU A 482 -2.05 29.78 -25.40
CA LEU A 482 -3.00 29.18 -26.35
C LEU A 482 -4.07 30.18 -26.79
N PHE A 483 -4.67 30.92 -25.86
CA PHE A 483 -5.69 31.93 -26.20
C PHE A 483 -5.15 33.06 -27.06
N GLY A 484 -3.89 33.47 -26.81
CA GLY A 484 -3.22 34.47 -27.63
C GLY A 484 -2.98 33.98 -29.06
N TRP A 485 -2.59 32.71 -29.20
CA TRP A 485 -2.41 32.08 -30.50
C TRP A 485 -3.72 31.89 -31.26
N VAL A 486 -4.80 31.47 -30.59
CA VAL A 486 -6.13 31.35 -31.21
C VAL A 486 -6.63 32.71 -31.69
N ARG A 487 -6.36 33.79 -30.96
CA ARG A 487 -6.75 35.16 -31.36
C ARG A 487 -5.98 35.69 -32.57
N MET A 488 -4.75 35.23 -32.81
CA MET A 488 -3.90 35.68 -33.91
C MET A 488 -4.03 34.83 -35.18
N ARG A 489 -4.76 33.71 -35.11
CA ARG A 489 -5.21 32.92 -36.27
C ARG A 489 -6.57 33.40 -36.70
#